data_AF-A0A6P8YCZ7-F1
#
_entry.id   AF-A0A6P8YCZ7-F1
#
_cell.length_a   1.000
_cell.length_b   1.000
_cell.length_c   1.000
_cell.angle_alpha   90.00
_cell.angle_beta   90.00
_cell.angle_gamma   90.00
#
_symmetry.space_group_name_H-M   'P 1'
#
loop_
_entity.id
_entity.type
_entity.pdbx_description
1 polymer ?
#
loop_
_entity_poly.entity_id
_entity_poly.type
_entity_poly.pdbx_seq_one_letter_code
_entity_poly.pdbx_strand_id
1 'polypeptide(L)'
;MTRLVIDVGCSSSASSASSDVVSSDGLSSAGDCRSLARDARDARRRPGPGASACIGSADKVTWALLLAGCLCLFLGVVTTVFTPYDMLMRERLKMQPGLPAFEWWATPPDEVLLRVYVFNVTNQHDFESGRTNKLHMQEVGPFIFREKLAHTNATFHENGTMTYTAVRTAIFLPEMNTLSLNDTITVPNLAVLGMASYLHDASFLTKMGFSLILQRLDSQPLMNISVYDYMWNLTDPLVHVTRRLVPHLVPVENMGILSRIYDDFTDEVSVFIGPENEYRFFQMDRFHGNRNLGWWSADRCDSVYGGTEGVSYHQGVHKDHELRYFRKTLCRVTPLYYAREEHRLGMSAMRFELPDDVYDRPENATSETDCFTRPGKEPLPAGLTDLAPCYFDFPIAASMPHFYSSPHLHELVGGMQPNRSKHHSYVIVEPTTGVPMNAAARSQSNLIVHDVSGITKVARFSNQVIPMFWAEYNQVGLPWYIQATMYFTVMILPWSQRLCTAAMMLAGLLMVALAVRRWSRSYRAARKRLLRRGLRAVHSSKAPPLSSYSSLDLLPASSSGSSTGASPSTASSAASTSGSTAETPLSSSKSSSTEQVAALS
;
A
#
# COMPACT_ATOMS: atom_id res chain seq x y z
N MET A 1 41.51 10.16 -30.85
CA MET A 1 40.98 11.53 -31.00
C MET A 1 39.94 11.73 -29.90
N THR A 2 40.03 12.69 -28.98
CA THR A 2 41.10 13.68 -28.72
C THR A 2 41.03 14.05 -27.23
N ARG A 3 42.16 13.99 -26.50
CA ARG A 3 42.26 14.59 -25.16
C ARG A 3 42.32 16.11 -25.32
N LEU A 4 41.65 16.87 -24.46
CA LEU A 4 42.00 18.27 -24.24
C LEU A 4 42.44 18.47 -22.79
N VAL A 5 43.68 18.94 -22.65
CA VAL A 5 44.27 19.47 -21.42
C VAL A 5 44.23 20.99 -21.56
N ILE A 6 43.84 21.70 -20.51
CA ILE A 6 44.20 23.11 -20.32
C ILE A 6 44.68 23.29 -18.88
N ASP A 7 45.78 24.01 -18.75
CA ASP A 7 46.54 24.28 -17.53
C ASP A 7 46.91 25.78 -17.52
N VAL A 8 47.47 26.26 -16.41
CA VAL A 8 48.15 27.57 -16.21
C VAL A 8 47.25 28.80 -16.00
N GLY A 9 47.57 29.61 -14.97
CA GLY A 9 47.16 31.02 -14.93
C GLY A 9 47.18 31.78 -13.60
N CYS A 10 48.30 31.85 -12.86
CA CYS A 10 48.46 32.87 -11.79
C CYS A 10 49.15 34.13 -12.33
N SER A 11 48.59 35.32 -12.08
CA SER A 11 49.35 36.58 -12.00
C SER A 11 48.58 37.68 -11.26
N SER A 12 49.33 38.65 -10.72
CA SER A 12 48.87 39.64 -9.74
C SER A 12 49.14 41.10 -10.18
N SER A 13 48.20 42.02 -9.93
CA SER A 13 48.42 43.46 -9.71
C SER A 13 47.10 44.08 -9.21
N ALA A 14 47.00 44.80 -8.07
CA ALA A 14 47.49 46.18 -7.82
C ALA A 14 47.04 47.16 -8.94
N SER A 15 46.41 48.32 -8.69
CA SER A 15 46.18 49.19 -7.52
C SER A 15 44.92 50.07 -7.80
N SER A 16 44.35 50.94 -6.95
CA SER A 16 44.94 52.09 -6.25
C SER A 16 43.88 52.91 -5.47
N ALA A 17 44.35 53.87 -4.64
CA ALA A 17 43.63 55.02 -4.03
C ALA A 17 42.52 54.71 -2.99
N SER A 18 42.35 55.47 -1.89
CA SER A 18 43.12 56.57 -1.28
C SER A 18 42.69 56.70 0.21
N SER A 19 43.61 56.85 1.18
CA SER A 19 43.95 58.11 1.89
C SER A 19 42.77 58.69 2.72
N ASP A 20 42.86 59.02 4.01
CA ASP A 20 43.90 59.71 4.81
C ASP A 20 43.96 59.17 6.28
N VAL A 21 45.08 59.13 7.04
CA VAL A 21 46.04 60.18 7.51
C VAL A 21 45.39 61.08 8.59
N VAL A 22 45.92 61.29 9.83
CA VAL A 22 47.20 60.91 10.45
C VAL A 22 47.15 60.88 12.01
N SER A 23 48.19 60.28 12.61
CA SER A 23 48.85 60.34 13.96
C SER A 23 48.42 61.39 15.04
N SER A 24 48.94 61.42 16.29
CA SER A 24 50.23 60.93 16.83
C SER A 24 50.29 60.84 18.37
N ASP A 25 51.06 59.84 18.85
CA ASP A 25 52.05 59.86 19.96
C ASP A 25 51.72 60.32 21.40
N GLY A 26 52.29 59.59 22.38
CA GLY A 26 52.33 59.95 23.80
C GLY A 26 53.00 58.87 24.66
N LEU A 27 54.28 59.04 24.98
CA LEU A 27 55.15 58.02 25.62
C LEU A 27 55.26 58.16 27.16
N SER A 28 55.79 57.09 27.80
CA SER A 28 56.49 57.10 29.11
C SER A 28 55.63 57.20 30.41
N SER A 29 56.09 56.82 31.61
CA SER A 29 57.15 55.89 32.08
C SER A 29 57.22 55.91 33.63
N ALA A 30 57.55 54.76 34.24
CA ALA A 30 58.14 54.58 35.59
C ALA A 30 57.37 55.06 36.86
N GLY A 31 57.69 54.44 38.01
CA GLY A 31 57.31 54.96 39.34
C GLY A 31 57.01 53.90 40.42
N ASP A 32 58.02 53.17 40.89
CA ASP A 32 57.90 52.22 42.01
C ASP A 32 58.09 52.93 43.37
N CYS A 33 57.23 52.69 44.37
CA CYS A 33 57.63 52.70 45.80
C CYS A 33 56.55 52.24 46.80
N ARG A 34 57.02 51.66 47.92
CA ARG A 34 56.24 51.03 49.00
C ARG A 34 55.85 52.01 50.11
N SER A 35 54.74 51.76 50.82
CA SER A 35 54.70 51.92 52.29
C SER A 35 53.60 51.11 53.01
N LEU A 36 54.06 50.30 53.96
CA LEU A 36 53.50 50.01 55.30
C LEU A 36 51.97 49.92 55.54
N ALA A 37 51.52 48.68 55.71
CA ALA A 37 50.78 48.16 56.88
C ALA A 37 49.71 49.03 57.57
N ARG A 38 48.45 48.57 57.51
CA ARG A 38 47.53 48.56 58.66
C ARG A 38 46.44 47.47 58.58
N ASP A 39 46.08 47.01 59.77
CA ASP A 39 44.83 46.38 60.19
C ASP A 39 44.37 45.04 59.59
N ALA A 40 44.73 44.00 60.34
CA ALA A 40 44.02 42.73 60.35
C ALA A 40 42.60 42.90 60.92
N ARG A 41 41.57 42.77 60.06
CA ARG A 41 40.24 42.27 60.46
C ARG A 41 39.33 41.93 59.27
N ASP A 42 39.63 40.87 58.51
CA ASP A 42 38.53 40.11 57.91
C ASP A 42 38.84 38.61 57.71
N ALA A 43 38.23 37.79 58.57
CA ALA A 43 38.36 36.34 58.56
C ALA A 43 36.99 35.71 58.81
N ARG A 44 36.11 35.75 57.80
CA ARG A 44 34.96 34.84 57.72
C ARG A 44 34.46 34.68 56.27
N ARG A 45 34.01 33.46 55.94
CA ARG A 45 33.41 33.06 54.65
C ARG A 45 34.35 32.91 53.44
N ARG A 46 35.31 31.97 53.53
CA ARG A 46 35.67 31.12 52.38
C ARG A 46 35.03 29.74 52.58
N PRO A 47 34.30 29.16 51.61
CA PRO A 47 33.90 27.75 51.69
C PRO A 47 35.16 26.88 51.60
N GLY A 48 35.28 25.90 52.49
CA GLY A 48 36.47 25.04 52.54
C GLY A 48 36.63 24.17 51.29
N PRO A 49 37.86 23.80 50.89
CA PRO A 49 38.14 23.07 49.65
C PRO A 49 37.65 21.60 49.62
N GLY A 50 36.86 21.16 50.61
CA GLY A 50 36.39 19.78 50.76
C GLY A 50 35.35 19.32 49.75
N ALA A 51 34.58 20.24 49.13
CA ALA A 51 33.52 19.88 48.18
C ALA A 51 34.07 19.57 46.77
N SER A 52 35.06 20.34 46.29
CA SER A 52 35.62 20.19 44.93
C SER A 52 36.38 18.88 44.74
N ALA A 53 37.02 18.36 45.80
CA ALA A 53 37.83 17.14 45.76
C ALA A 53 37.05 15.83 45.53
N CYS A 54 35.72 15.84 45.48
CA CYS A 54 34.90 14.64 45.29
C CYS A 54 34.48 14.39 43.83
N ILE A 55 34.64 15.37 42.93
CA ILE A 55 34.13 15.31 41.54
C ILE A 55 35.21 14.78 40.57
N GLY A 56 36.49 15.00 40.85
CA GLY A 56 37.61 14.81 39.91
C GLY A 56 38.14 13.40 39.66
N SER A 57 37.41 12.32 39.97
CA SER A 57 37.90 10.94 39.73
C SER A 57 36.78 9.95 39.36
N ALA A 58 35.94 10.34 38.41
CA ALA A 58 35.22 9.39 37.60
C ALA A 58 36.17 8.88 36.50
N ASP A 59 36.58 7.62 36.58
CA ASP A 59 37.52 7.01 35.63
C ASP A 59 37.04 7.22 34.19
N LYS A 60 37.94 7.46 33.22
CA LYS A 60 37.59 7.64 31.79
C LYS A 60 36.65 6.56 31.27
N VAL A 61 36.83 5.31 31.73
CA VAL A 61 35.97 4.15 31.44
C VAL A 61 34.52 4.34 31.88
N THR A 62 34.26 5.00 33.02
CA THR A 62 32.91 5.26 33.54
C THR A 62 32.16 6.25 32.65
N TRP A 63 32.84 7.31 32.21
CA TRP A 63 32.28 8.28 31.26
C TRP A 63 32.06 7.67 29.88
N ALA A 64 33.00 6.87 29.37
CA ALA A 64 32.85 6.17 28.10
C ALA A 64 31.64 5.21 28.11
N LEU A 65 31.44 4.43 29.18
CA LEU A 65 30.27 3.56 29.34
C LEU A 65 28.96 4.35 29.44
N LEU A 66 28.96 5.51 30.12
CA LEU A 66 27.76 6.34 30.21
C LEU A 66 27.40 6.95 28.84
N LEU A 67 28.37 7.49 28.11
CA LEU A 67 28.16 8.07 26.78
C LEU A 67 27.72 7.01 25.76
N ALA A 68 28.37 5.85 25.73
CA ALA A 68 27.97 4.73 24.87
C ALA A 68 26.58 4.19 25.24
N GLY A 69 26.28 4.08 26.54
CA GLY A 69 24.95 3.70 27.04
C GLY A 69 23.85 4.66 26.59
N CYS A 70 24.06 5.96 26.78
CA CYS A 70 23.13 7.00 26.33
C CYS A 70 22.99 7.03 24.80
N LEU A 71 24.07 6.82 24.04
CA LEU A 71 24.01 6.75 22.58
C LEU A 71 23.21 5.52 22.09
N CYS A 72 23.42 4.34 22.68
CA CYS A 72 22.64 3.14 22.33
C CYS A 72 21.16 3.29 22.71
N LEU A 73 20.84 3.95 23.84
CA LEU A 73 19.46 4.27 24.20
C LEU A 73 18.83 5.27 23.21
N PHE A 74 19.56 6.33 22.86
CA PHE A 74 19.11 7.33 21.89
C PHE A 74 18.84 6.69 20.52
N LEU A 75 19.80 5.92 19.99
CA LEU A 75 19.63 5.21 18.73
C LEU A 75 18.49 4.19 18.78
N GLY A 76 18.33 3.45 19.90
CA GLY A 76 17.20 2.54 20.09
C GLY A 76 15.85 3.26 20.08
N VAL A 77 15.73 4.40 20.75
CA VAL A 77 14.51 5.23 20.69
C VAL A 77 14.29 5.77 19.28
N VAL A 78 15.34 6.23 18.59
CA VAL A 78 15.23 6.67 17.19
C VAL A 78 14.72 5.54 16.29
N THR A 79 15.21 4.30 16.42
CA THR A 79 14.71 3.16 15.62
C THR A 79 13.30 2.69 16.01
N THR A 80 12.75 3.09 17.16
CA THR A 80 11.31 2.90 17.45
C THR A 80 10.40 3.93 16.78
N VAL A 81 10.89 5.13 16.50
CA VAL A 81 10.11 6.24 15.91
C VAL A 81 10.27 6.29 14.38
N PHE A 82 11.50 6.14 13.91
CA PHE A 82 11.87 6.08 12.50
C PHE A 82 12.37 4.68 12.20
N THR A 83 11.43 3.78 11.88
CA THR A 83 11.80 2.40 11.63
C THR A 83 12.39 2.24 10.22
N PRO A 84 13.55 1.56 10.07
CA PRO A 84 14.08 1.21 8.74
C PRO A 84 13.07 0.45 7.85
N TYR A 85 12.18 -0.33 8.47
CA TYR A 85 11.08 -1.03 7.81
C TYR A 85 10.08 -0.08 7.16
N ASP A 86 9.53 0.90 7.90
CA ASP A 86 8.55 1.86 7.36
C ASP A 86 9.21 2.74 6.29
N MET A 87 10.50 3.07 6.45
CA MET A 87 11.27 3.77 5.42
C MET A 87 11.36 2.95 4.13
N LEU A 88 11.65 1.64 4.21
CA LEU A 88 11.70 0.75 3.04
C LEU A 88 10.32 0.60 2.37
N MET A 89 9.25 0.45 3.15
CA MET A 89 7.89 0.31 2.63
C MET A 89 7.42 1.60 1.93
N ARG A 90 7.78 2.77 2.47
CA ARG A 90 7.57 4.08 1.82
C ARG A 90 8.43 4.28 0.56
N GLU A 91 9.67 3.80 0.54
CA GLU A 91 10.51 3.90 -0.65
C GLU A 91 9.95 3.04 -1.80
N ARG A 92 9.40 1.85 -1.48
CA ARG A 92 8.68 1.00 -2.42
C ARG A 92 7.50 1.72 -3.09
N LEU A 93 6.77 2.59 -2.38
CA LEU A 93 5.64 3.36 -2.95
C LEU A 93 6.08 4.37 -4.01
N LYS A 94 7.34 4.81 -4.03
CA LYS A 94 7.84 5.80 -5.01
C LYS A 94 8.09 5.22 -6.40
N MET A 95 8.04 3.89 -6.58
CA MET A 95 8.22 3.23 -7.87
C MET A 95 9.51 3.64 -8.61
N GLN A 96 10.63 3.79 -7.89
CA GLN A 96 11.89 4.20 -8.52
C GLN A 96 12.46 3.12 -9.46
N PRO A 97 12.83 3.48 -10.71
CA PRO A 97 13.49 2.57 -11.64
C PRO A 97 14.78 1.96 -11.06
N GLY A 98 15.03 0.68 -11.37
CA GLY A 98 16.14 -0.09 -10.83
C GLY A 98 15.89 -0.72 -9.44
N LEU A 99 14.81 -0.34 -8.74
CA LEU A 99 14.40 -1.04 -7.50
C LEU A 99 13.46 -2.23 -7.81
N PRO A 100 13.52 -3.34 -7.05
CA PRO A 100 12.76 -4.56 -7.34
C PRO A 100 11.25 -4.35 -7.53
N ALA A 101 10.65 -3.44 -6.77
CA ALA A 101 9.22 -3.13 -6.90
C ALA A 101 8.85 -2.50 -8.24
N PHE A 102 9.73 -1.68 -8.83
CA PHE A 102 9.53 -1.15 -10.18
C PHE A 102 9.83 -2.20 -11.23
N GLU A 103 10.95 -2.92 -11.14
CA GLU A 103 11.34 -3.91 -12.15
C GLU A 103 10.31 -5.04 -12.29
N TRP A 104 9.79 -5.56 -11.17
CA TRP A 104 8.74 -6.61 -11.19
C TRP A 104 7.36 -6.10 -11.55
N TRP A 105 7.10 -4.79 -11.41
CA TRP A 105 5.90 -4.19 -11.97
C TRP A 105 6.07 -3.95 -13.48
N ALA A 106 7.20 -3.43 -13.93
CA ALA A 106 7.47 -3.09 -15.33
C ALA A 106 7.49 -4.35 -16.23
N THR A 107 8.10 -5.43 -15.74
CA THR A 107 8.00 -6.77 -16.34
C THR A 107 7.48 -7.76 -15.30
N PRO A 108 6.14 -7.90 -15.16
CA PRO A 108 5.53 -8.89 -14.30
C PRO A 108 5.96 -10.31 -14.68
N PRO A 109 6.01 -11.23 -13.70
CA PRO A 109 6.40 -12.61 -13.97
C PRO A 109 5.36 -13.35 -14.83
N ASP A 110 5.86 -14.29 -15.62
CA ASP A 110 5.17 -15.10 -16.65
C ASP A 110 4.12 -16.12 -16.09
N GLU A 111 3.49 -15.82 -14.95
CA GLU A 111 2.66 -16.73 -14.14
C GLU A 111 1.15 -16.67 -14.45
N VAL A 112 0.72 -15.81 -15.37
CA VAL A 112 -0.71 -15.70 -15.77
C VAL A 112 -1.01 -16.66 -16.93
N LEU A 113 -1.79 -17.69 -16.64
CA LEU A 113 -2.34 -18.59 -17.65
C LEU A 113 -3.75 -18.15 -18.04
N LEU A 114 -3.93 -17.86 -19.32
CA LEU A 114 -5.23 -17.71 -19.96
C LEU A 114 -5.72 -19.10 -20.36
N ARG A 115 -6.82 -19.56 -19.76
CA ARG A 115 -7.53 -20.79 -20.15
C ARG A 115 -8.84 -20.41 -20.82
N VAL A 116 -9.03 -20.82 -22.07
CA VAL A 116 -10.24 -20.54 -22.85
C VAL A 116 -11.03 -21.83 -23.06
N TYR A 117 -12.33 -21.77 -22.83
CA TYR A 117 -13.27 -22.88 -22.98
C TYR A 117 -14.35 -22.43 -23.96
N VAL A 118 -14.48 -23.12 -25.09
CA VAL A 118 -15.43 -22.75 -26.16
C VAL A 118 -16.70 -23.59 -26.05
N PHE A 119 -17.84 -23.00 -26.39
CA PHE A 119 -19.13 -23.71 -26.41
C PHE A 119 -19.45 -24.25 -27.81
N ASN A 120 -19.41 -25.57 -27.95
CA ASN A 120 -19.75 -26.30 -29.16
C ASN A 120 -21.26 -26.60 -29.22
N VAL A 121 -21.92 -26.28 -30.33
CA VAL A 121 -23.36 -26.54 -30.54
C VAL A 121 -23.58 -27.99 -30.96
N THR A 122 -24.22 -28.80 -30.13
CA THR A 122 -24.40 -30.24 -30.41
C THR A 122 -25.68 -30.58 -31.17
N ASN A 123 -26.66 -29.68 -31.22
CA ASN A 123 -28.01 -29.93 -31.74
C ASN A 123 -28.41 -29.03 -32.92
N GLN A 124 -27.43 -28.57 -33.72
CA GLN A 124 -27.64 -27.67 -34.86
C GLN A 124 -28.86 -28.05 -35.72
N HIS A 125 -28.89 -29.28 -36.26
CA HIS A 125 -29.94 -29.71 -37.17
C HIS A 125 -31.34 -29.65 -36.55
N ASP A 126 -31.49 -30.04 -35.28
CA ASP A 126 -32.80 -30.01 -34.59
C ASP A 126 -33.22 -28.60 -34.22
N PHE A 127 -32.24 -27.73 -33.88
CA PHE A 127 -32.47 -26.31 -33.65
C PHE A 127 -32.81 -25.56 -34.94
N GLU A 128 -32.24 -25.91 -36.10
CA GLU A 128 -32.53 -25.25 -37.38
C GLU A 128 -33.86 -25.76 -38.00
N SER A 129 -34.16 -27.06 -37.90
CA SER A 129 -35.30 -27.70 -38.59
C SER A 129 -36.68 -27.49 -37.96
N GLY A 130 -36.77 -27.21 -36.65
CA GLY A 130 -38.04 -26.89 -35.96
C GLY A 130 -38.29 -27.70 -34.69
N ARG A 131 -37.48 -28.73 -34.45
CA ARG A 131 -37.72 -29.75 -33.41
C ARG A 131 -37.43 -29.25 -32.00
N THR A 132 -36.55 -28.26 -31.87
CA THR A 132 -36.28 -27.54 -30.61
C THR A 132 -36.14 -26.04 -30.87
N ASN A 133 -36.43 -25.24 -29.86
CA ASN A 133 -36.21 -23.79 -29.80
C ASN A 133 -35.04 -23.42 -28.88
N LYS A 134 -34.25 -24.41 -28.45
CA LYS A 134 -33.17 -24.27 -27.47
C LYS A 134 -31.88 -24.91 -28.00
N LEU A 135 -30.82 -24.12 -28.09
CA LEU A 135 -29.47 -24.60 -28.39
C LEU A 135 -28.93 -25.43 -27.23
N HIS A 136 -28.23 -26.51 -27.52
CA HIS A 136 -27.53 -27.34 -26.54
C HIS A 136 -26.03 -27.19 -26.73
N MET A 137 -25.36 -26.67 -25.69
CA MET A 137 -23.94 -26.36 -25.72
C MET A 137 -23.14 -27.44 -24.99
N GLN A 138 -21.97 -27.78 -25.54
CA GLN A 138 -20.96 -28.61 -24.90
C GLN A 138 -19.70 -27.78 -24.69
N GLU A 139 -19.17 -27.76 -23.47
CA GLU A 139 -17.87 -27.14 -23.19
C GLU A 139 -16.74 -27.95 -23.86
N VAL A 140 -15.86 -27.25 -24.56
CA VAL A 140 -14.63 -27.79 -25.16
C VAL A 140 -13.45 -26.93 -24.70
N GLY A 141 -12.52 -27.52 -23.95
CA GLY A 141 -11.36 -26.83 -23.39
C GLY A 141 -10.76 -27.55 -22.18
N PRO A 142 -9.80 -26.94 -21.47
CA PRO A 142 -9.24 -25.61 -21.74
C PRO A 142 -8.24 -25.62 -22.90
N PHE A 143 -8.26 -24.56 -23.69
CA PHE A 143 -7.15 -24.14 -24.54
C PHE A 143 -6.27 -23.16 -23.74
N ILE A 144 -5.01 -23.50 -23.53
CA ILE A 144 -4.12 -22.81 -22.59
C ILE A 144 -3.09 -21.94 -23.32
N PHE A 145 -3.05 -20.67 -22.94
CA PHE A 145 -2.13 -19.63 -23.38
C PHE A 145 -1.44 -18.99 -22.16
N ARG A 146 -0.27 -18.39 -22.35
CA ARG A 146 0.33 -17.46 -21.38
C ARG A 146 -0.09 -16.05 -21.75
N GLU A 147 -0.68 -15.31 -20.83
CA GLU A 147 -0.82 -13.86 -20.99
C GLU A 147 0.47 -13.20 -20.48
N LYS A 148 1.20 -12.53 -21.37
CA LYS A 148 2.28 -11.62 -20.99
C LYS A 148 1.72 -10.21 -20.85
N LEU A 149 2.09 -9.55 -19.77
CA LEU A 149 1.91 -8.13 -19.54
C LEU A 149 3.29 -7.48 -19.52
N ALA A 150 3.44 -6.31 -20.15
CA ALA A 150 4.62 -5.47 -20.03
C ALA A 150 4.19 -4.01 -19.89
N HIS A 151 4.84 -3.26 -19.01
CA HIS A 151 4.64 -1.82 -18.86
C HIS A 151 5.87 -1.08 -19.37
N THR A 152 5.63 -0.12 -20.25
CA THR A 152 6.68 0.64 -20.95
C THR A 152 6.41 2.13 -20.88
N ASN A 153 7.40 2.95 -21.23
CA ASN A 153 7.27 4.42 -21.30
C ASN A 153 6.78 5.07 -19.98
N ALA A 154 7.21 4.54 -18.83
CA ALA A 154 6.83 5.08 -17.53
C ALA A 154 7.35 6.52 -17.34
N THR A 155 6.43 7.44 -17.10
CA THR A 155 6.66 8.87 -16.86
C THR A 155 6.12 9.24 -15.49
N PHE A 156 6.90 10.00 -14.72
CA PHE A 156 6.62 10.34 -13.33
C PHE A 156 6.24 11.82 -13.23
N HIS A 157 5.16 12.13 -12.50
CA HIS A 157 4.59 13.46 -12.41
C HIS A 157 4.64 14.02 -10.99
N GLU A 158 4.81 15.34 -10.85
CA GLU A 158 4.93 16.02 -9.54
C GLU A 158 3.65 15.94 -8.68
N ASN A 159 2.49 15.63 -9.28
CA ASN A 159 1.22 15.41 -8.59
C ASN A 159 1.12 14.03 -7.90
N GLY A 160 2.18 13.21 -7.93
CA GLY A 160 2.18 11.86 -7.37
C GLY A 160 1.47 10.83 -8.27
N THR A 161 1.47 11.00 -9.59
CA THR A 161 1.02 9.98 -10.54
C THR A 161 2.15 9.47 -11.44
N MET A 162 1.96 8.27 -11.98
CA MET A 162 2.83 7.65 -12.97
C MET A 162 2.00 7.24 -14.18
N THR A 163 2.36 7.72 -15.37
CA THR A 163 1.70 7.36 -16.64
C THR A 163 2.59 6.39 -17.42
N TYR A 164 2.02 5.32 -17.95
CA TYR A 164 2.73 4.27 -18.67
C TYR A 164 1.85 3.63 -19.76
N THR A 165 2.49 2.90 -20.67
CA THR A 165 1.83 2.09 -21.69
C THR A 165 1.84 0.62 -21.25
N ALA A 166 0.67 0.04 -20.99
CA ALA A 166 0.47 -1.37 -20.70
C ALA A 166 0.23 -2.14 -22.01
N VAL A 167 1.01 -3.17 -22.29
CA VAL A 167 0.85 -4.05 -23.47
C VAL A 167 0.57 -5.47 -23.00
N ARG A 168 -0.52 -6.08 -23.52
CA ARG A 168 -0.87 -7.48 -23.27
C ARG A 168 -0.79 -8.32 -24.53
N THR A 169 -0.25 -9.53 -24.41
CA THR A 169 -0.17 -10.51 -25.51
C THR A 169 -0.46 -11.92 -25.01
N ALA A 170 -1.10 -12.75 -25.83
CA ALA A 170 -1.31 -14.17 -25.54
C ALA A 170 -0.39 -15.06 -26.37
N ILE A 171 0.29 -16.00 -25.72
CA ILE A 171 1.23 -16.95 -26.34
C ILE A 171 0.70 -18.36 -26.13
N PHE A 172 0.49 -19.13 -27.20
CA PHE A 172 0.01 -20.50 -27.09
C PHE A 172 1.06 -21.42 -26.45
N LEU A 173 0.63 -22.33 -25.56
CA LEU A 173 1.51 -23.21 -24.78
C LEU A 173 1.27 -24.68 -25.16
N PRO A 174 1.86 -25.20 -26.26
CA PRO A 174 1.51 -26.52 -26.79
C PRO A 174 1.67 -27.66 -25.77
N GLU A 175 2.69 -27.60 -24.92
CA GLU A 175 2.99 -28.62 -23.90
C GLU A 175 1.92 -28.78 -22.81
N MET A 176 1.05 -27.78 -22.62
CA MET A 176 -0.05 -27.82 -21.63
C MET A 176 -1.43 -28.02 -22.27
N ASN A 177 -1.50 -28.24 -23.58
CA ASN A 177 -2.74 -28.49 -24.29
C ASN A 177 -2.83 -29.98 -24.69
N THR A 178 -3.91 -30.64 -24.30
CA THR A 178 -4.24 -32.01 -24.76
C THR A 178 -5.17 -32.02 -25.97
N LEU A 179 -5.90 -30.93 -26.20
CA LEU A 179 -6.78 -30.72 -27.34
C LEU A 179 -6.03 -29.97 -28.45
N SER A 180 -6.38 -30.24 -29.71
CA SER A 180 -5.75 -29.57 -30.85
C SER A 180 -6.51 -28.30 -31.20
N LEU A 181 -5.79 -27.22 -31.52
CA LEU A 181 -6.43 -26.04 -32.11
C LEU A 181 -7.02 -26.32 -33.51
N ASN A 182 -6.63 -27.42 -34.16
CA ASN A 182 -7.18 -27.85 -35.44
C ASN A 182 -8.47 -28.68 -35.29
N ASP A 183 -8.90 -29.00 -34.07
CA ASP A 183 -10.15 -29.73 -33.84
C ASP A 183 -11.34 -28.87 -34.29
N THR A 184 -12.28 -29.49 -35.01
CA THR A 184 -13.45 -28.80 -35.58
C THR A 184 -14.58 -28.72 -34.57
N ILE A 185 -15.17 -27.53 -34.43
CA ILE A 185 -16.31 -27.24 -33.57
C ILE A 185 -17.42 -26.53 -34.36
N THR A 186 -18.67 -26.73 -33.94
CA THR A 186 -19.86 -26.03 -34.45
C THR A 186 -20.16 -24.84 -33.55
N VAL A 187 -20.11 -23.62 -34.09
CA VAL A 187 -20.18 -22.37 -33.30
C VAL A 187 -21.05 -21.31 -33.99
N PRO A 188 -21.57 -20.30 -33.26
CA PRO A 188 -22.26 -19.18 -33.85
C PRO A 188 -21.38 -18.39 -34.82
N ASN A 189 -21.87 -18.16 -36.03
CA ASN A 189 -21.24 -17.27 -37.00
C ASN A 189 -21.43 -15.81 -36.55
N LEU A 190 -20.37 -15.26 -35.97
CA LEU A 190 -20.37 -13.91 -35.37
C LEU A 190 -20.68 -12.82 -36.40
N ALA A 191 -20.24 -12.98 -37.65
CA ALA A 191 -20.56 -12.04 -38.73
C ALA A 191 -22.06 -12.07 -39.05
N VAL A 192 -22.61 -13.25 -39.32
CA VAL A 192 -24.02 -13.42 -39.71
C VAL A 192 -24.98 -13.01 -38.59
N LEU A 193 -24.82 -13.58 -37.40
CA LEU A 193 -25.73 -13.35 -36.27
C LEU A 193 -25.52 -11.98 -35.63
N GLY A 194 -24.27 -11.51 -35.51
CA GLY A 194 -23.95 -10.20 -34.96
C GLY A 194 -24.43 -9.05 -35.86
N MET A 195 -24.19 -9.10 -37.17
CA MET A 195 -24.72 -8.08 -38.10
C MET A 195 -26.24 -8.13 -38.21
N ALA A 196 -26.86 -9.32 -38.19
CA ALA A 196 -28.32 -9.43 -38.15
C ALA A 196 -28.90 -8.77 -36.89
N SER A 197 -28.32 -9.05 -35.73
CA SER A 197 -28.72 -8.50 -34.43
C SER A 197 -28.50 -6.98 -34.38
N TYR A 198 -27.38 -6.46 -34.92
CA TYR A 198 -27.18 -5.01 -35.09
C TYR A 198 -28.29 -4.36 -35.95
N LEU A 199 -28.77 -5.06 -36.99
CA LEU A 199 -29.83 -4.60 -37.88
C LEU A 199 -31.26 -4.86 -37.37
N HIS A 200 -31.48 -5.24 -36.10
CA HIS A 200 -32.83 -5.50 -35.57
C HIS A 200 -33.77 -4.28 -35.62
N ASP A 201 -33.25 -3.06 -35.44
CA ASP A 201 -34.03 -1.82 -35.56
C ASP A 201 -34.11 -1.27 -37.00
N ALA A 202 -33.44 -1.92 -37.96
CA ALA A 202 -33.34 -1.41 -39.33
C ALA A 202 -34.66 -1.56 -40.11
N SER A 203 -34.82 -0.72 -41.14
CA SER A 203 -36.01 -0.75 -42.01
C SER A 203 -36.22 -2.13 -42.65
N PHE A 204 -37.47 -2.47 -42.98
CA PHE A 204 -37.81 -3.72 -43.67
C PHE A 204 -37.00 -3.92 -44.96
N LEU A 205 -36.78 -2.85 -45.75
CA LEU A 205 -35.99 -2.92 -46.97
C LEU A 205 -34.51 -3.22 -46.68
N THR A 206 -33.96 -2.69 -45.60
CA THR A 206 -32.59 -2.99 -45.14
C THR A 206 -32.46 -4.46 -44.73
N LYS A 207 -33.38 -4.96 -43.90
CA LYS A 207 -33.43 -6.38 -43.48
C LYS A 207 -33.59 -7.33 -44.68
N MET A 208 -34.46 -6.99 -45.63
CA MET A 208 -34.65 -7.75 -46.87
C MET A 208 -33.38 -7.76 -47.74
N GLY A 209 -32.73 -6.60 -47.93
CA GLY A 209 -31.47 -6.51 -48.67
C GLY A 209 -30.34 -7.33 -48.03
N PHE A 210 -30.22 -7.28 -46.71
CA PHE A 210 -29.28 -8.11 -45.96
C PHE A 210 -29.60 -9.61 -46.08
N SER A 211 -30.88 -10.00 -45.99
CA SER A 211 -31.31 -11.39 -46.20
C SER A 211 -30.94 -11.91 -47.60
N LEU A 212 -31.07 -11.08 -48.65
CA LEU A 212 -30.64 -11.43 -50.01
C LEU A 212 -29.12 -11.59 -50.13
N ILE A 213 -28.33 -10.77 -49.41
CA ILE A 213 -26.86 -10.91 -49.35
C ILE A 213 -26.49 -12.24 -48.66
N LEU A 214 -27.09 -12.57 -47.51
CA LEU A 214 -26.87 -13.85 -46.81
C LEU A 214 -27.24 -15.07 -47.66
N GLN A 215 -28.29 -14.98 -48.46
CA GLN A 215 -28.67 -16.02 -49.41
C GLN A 215 -27.64 -16.15 -50.55
N ARG A 216 -27.17 -15.02 -51.10
CA ARG A 216 -26.23 -15.00 -52.24
C ARG A 216 -24.81 -15.44 -51.89
N LEU A 217 -24.34 -15.13 -50.68
CA LEU A 217 -23.02 -15.53 -50.18
C LEU A 217 -23.00 -16.93 -49.56
N ASP A 218 -24.18 -17.53 -49.41
CA ASP A 218 -24.46 -18.73 -48.63
C ASP A 218 -23.93 -18.76 -47.18
N SER A 219 -23.64 -17.61 -46.57
CA SER A 219 -23.26 -17.54 -45.15
C SER A 219 -24.36 -18.16 -44.26
N GLN A 220 -23.96 -19.04 -43.34
CA GLN A 220 -24.85 -19.79 -42.44
C GLN A 220 -24.79 -19.23 -41.01
N PRO A 221 -25.88 -19.32 -40.21
CA PRO A 221 -25.91 -18.79 -38.84
C PRO A 221 -25.01 -19.57 -37.86
N LEU A 222 -24.85 -20.88 -38.12
CA LEU A 222 -23.92 -21.76 -37.42
C LEU A 222 -22.89 -22.27 -38.43
N MET A 223 -21.64 -22.42 -37.99
CA MET A 223 -20.52 -22.81 -38.86
C MET A 223 -19.65 -23.86 -38.19
N ASN A 224 -19.10 -24.76 -39.00
CA ASN A 224 -18.12 -25.76 -38.60
C ASN A 224 -16.72 -25.23 -38.93
N ILE A 225 -15.91 -24.99 -37.91
CA ILE A 225 -14.63 -24.28 -38.04
C ILE A 225 -13.62 -24.85 -37.03
N SER A 226 -12.33 -24.67 -37.30
CA SER A 226 -11.29 -25.03 -36.33
C SER A 226 -11.35 -24.11 -35.10
N VAL A 227 -10.93 -24.61 -33.94
CA VAL A 227 -10.73 -23.77 -32.75
C VAL A 227 -9.75 -22.63 -33.03
N TYR A 228 -8.68 -22.89 -33.79
CA TYR A 228 -7.69 -21.91 -34.20
C TYR A 228 -8.33 -20.74 -34.94
N ASP A 229 -9.10 -21.01 -36.00
CA ASP A 229 -9.70 -19.96 -36.82
C ASP A 229 -10.77 -19.21 -36.03
N TYR A 230 -11.59 -19.88 -35.21
CA TYR A 230 -12.56 -19.21 -34.34
C TYR A 230 -11.91 -18.23 -33.34
N MET A 231 -10.72 -18.57 -32.83
CA MET A 231 -9.95 -17.71 -31.92
C MET A 231 -9.15 -16.62 -32.65
N TRP A 232 -8.55 -16.91 -33.80
CA TRP A 232 -7.49 -16.08 -34.39
C TRP A 232 -7.74 -15.59 -35.81
N ASN A 233 -8.59 -16.26 -36.59
CA ASN A 233 -8.72 -16.05 -38.03
C ASN A 233 -10.16 -16.31 -38.52
N LEU A 234 -11.13 -15.67 -37.86
CA LEU A 234 -12.54 -15.83 -38.22
C LEU A 234 -12.89 -14.82 -39.31
N THR A 235 -12.88 -15.27 -40.56
CA THR A 235 -13.28 -14.49 -41.74
C THR A 235 -14.55 -15.08 -42.36
N ASP A 236 -15.53 -14.23 -42.71
CA ASP A 236 -16.72 -14.60 -43.47
C ASP A 236 -16.79 -13.73 -44.74
N PRO A 237 -17.20 -14.28 -45.91
CA PRO A 237 -17.43 -13.48 -47.12
C PRO A 237 -18.31 -12.23 -46.89
N LEU A 238 -19.26 -12.30 -45.96
CA LEU A 238 -20.10 -11.19 -45.54
C LEU A 238 -19.29 -10.02 -44.97
N VAL A 239 -18.24 -10.27 -44.17
CA VAL A 239 -17.39 -9.21 -43.60
C VAL A 239 -16.72 -8.42 -44.72
N HIS A 240 -16.14 -9.11 -45.71
CA HIS A 240 -15.48 -8.47 -46.85
C HIS A 240 -16.44 -7.67 -47.73
N VAL A 241 -17.67 -8.15 -47.94
CA VAL A 241 -18.69 -7.42 -48.70
C VAL A 241 -19.19 -6.22 -47.92
N THR A 242 -19.58 -6.39 -46.65
CA THR A 242 -20.14 -5.33 -45.81
C THR A 242 -19.12 -4.24 -45.54
N ARG A 243 -17.83 -4.57 -45.30
CA ARG A 243 -16.74 -3.59 -45.18
C ARG A 243 -16.55 -2.73 -46.44
N ARG A 244 -16.77 -3.28 -47.64
CA ARG A 244 -16.72 -2.51 -48.90
C ARG A 244 -17.92 -1.59 -49.09
N LEU A 245 -19.08 -1.95 -48.54
CA LEU A 245 -20.32 -1.18 -48.66
C LEU A 245 -20.44 -0.09 -47.58
N VAL A 246 -20.06 -0.41 -46.34
CA VAL A 246 -20.20 0.44 -45.15
C VAL A 246 -18.95 0.34 -44.24
N PRO A 247 -17.78 0.81 -44.70
CA PRO A 247 -16.50 0.66 -43.98
C PRO A 247 -16.52 1.27 -42.57
N HIS A 248 -17.32 2.31 -42.34
CA HIS A 248 -17.48 2.94 -41.02
C HIS A 248 -18.21 2.07 -39.99
N LEU A 249 -19.06 1.13 -40.43
CA LEU A 249 -19.80 0.22 -39.54
C LEU A 249 -19.08 -1.11 -39.33
N VAL A 250 -18.23 -1.52 -40.27
CA VAL A 250 -17.44 -2.77 -40.16
C VAL A 250 -15.95 -2.43 -40.37
N PRO A 251 -15.28 -1.88 -39.34
CA PRO A 251 -13.87 -1.48 -39.42
C PRO A 251 -12.89 -2.66 -39.41
N VAL A 252 -13.36 -3.90 -39.30
CA VAL A 252 -12.55 -5.13 -39.18
C VAL A 252 -12.59 -6.01 -40.43
N GLU A 253 -11.54 -6.81 -40.64
CA GLU A 253 -11.48 -7.87 -41.68
C GLU A 253 -11.51 -9.28 -41.08
N ASN A 254 -11.12 -9.41 -39.82
CA ASN A 254 -11.05 -10.64 -39.04
C ASN A 254 -11.90 -10.43 -37.77
N MET A 255 -12.70 -11.42 -37.40
CA MET A 255 -13.56 -11.43 -36.20
C MET A 255 -13.10 -12.46 -35.14
N GLY A 256 -11.90 -13.03 -35.30
CA GLY A 256 -11.38 -14.06 -34.40
C GLY A 256 -11.30 -13.53 -32.97
N ILE A 257 -11.86 -14.26 -32.01
CA ILE A 257 -12.12 -13.76 -30.65
C ILE A 257 -10.85 -13.24 -29.96
N LEU A 258 -9.81 -14.07 -29.88
CA LEU A 258 -8.53 -13.68 -29.27
C LEU A 258 -7.77 -12.70 -30.16
N SER A 259 -7.90 -12.80 -31.49
CA SER A 259 -7.39 -11.74 -32.37
C SER A 259 -7.98 -10.39 -31.97
N ARG A 260 -9.31 -10.22 -31.92
CA ARG A 260 -9.95 -8.94 -31.56
C ARG A 260 -9.60 -8.45 -30.16
N ILE A 261 -9.40 -9.35 -29.20
CA ILE A 261 -8.98 -8.98 -27.83
C ILE A 261 -7.52 -8.48 -27.80
N TYR A 262 -6.62 -9.05 -28.60
CA TYR A 262 -5.17 -8.74 -28.56
C TYR A 262 -4.66 -7.86 -29.72
N ASP A 263 -5.47 -7.55 -30.74
CA ASP A 263 -5.15 -6.63 -31.86
C ASP A 263 -4.88 -5.20 -31.36
N ASP A 264 -5.70 -4.75 -30.39
CA ASP A 264 -5.60 -3.46 -29.70
C ASP A 264 -5.62 -3.66 -28.18
N PHE A 265 -4.59 -4.30 -27.63
CA PHE A 265 -4.42 -4.41 -26.17
C PHE A 265 -3.18 -3.66 -25.68
N THR A 266 -3.03 -2.43 -26.19
CA THR A 266 -2.04 -1.44 -25.77
C THR A 266 -2.78 -0.24 -25.20
N ASP A 267 -2.66 -0.01 -23.90
CA ASP A 267 -3.43 1.02 -23.19
C ASP A 267 -2.52 2.01 -22.45
N GLU A 268 -2.81 3.31 -22.54
CA GLU A 268 -2.18 4.32 -21.71
C GLU A 268 -2.92 4.41 -20.37
N VAL A 269 -2.20 4.19 -19.27
CA VAL A 269 -2.75 4.17 -17.91
C VAL A 269 -1.97 5.13 -17.04
N SER A 270 -2.67 5.94 -16.24
CA SER A 270 -2.07 6.78 -15.20
C SER A 270 -2.57 6.35 -13.82
N VAL A 271 -1.65 6.03 -12.91
CA VAL A 271 -1.96 5.56 -11.54
C VAL A 271 -1.34 6.44 -10.47
N PHE A 272 -1.90 6.44 -9.26
CA PHE A 272 -1.30 7.11 -8.11
C PHE A 272 -0.10 6.33 -7.55
N ILE A 273 0.97 7.05 -7.22
CA ILE A 273 2.20 6.56 -6.61
C ILE A 273 2.68 7.52 -5.49
N GLY A 274 3.74 7.13 -4.79
CA GLY A 274 4.35 7.91 -3.72
C GLY A 274 3.73 7.65 -2.33
N PRO A 275 4.48 7.90 -1.24
CA PRO A 275 4.01 7.67 0.13
C PRO A 275 2.83 8.57 0.52
N GLU A 276 2.64 9.71 -0.14
CA GLU A 276 1.49 10.61 0.05
C GLU A 276 0.18 9.98 -0.44
N ASN A 277 0.26 8.99 -1.34
CA ASN A 277 -0.88 8.28 -1.92
C ASN A 277 -1.00 6.84 -1.41
N GLU A 278 -0.50 6.52 -0.20
CA GLU A 278 -0.45 5.15 0.35
C GLU A 278 -1.74 4.33 0.14
N TYR A 279 -2.92 4.88 0.48
CA TYR A 279 -4.23 4.24 0.33
C TYR A 279 -4.78 4.22 -1.11
N ARG A 280 -4.24 5.04 -2.01
CA ARG A 280 -4.62 5.10 -3.43
C ARG A 280 -3.58 4.46 -4.35
N PHE A 281 -2.51 3.90 -3.79
CA PHE A 281 -1.40 3.34 -4.54
C PHE A 281 -1.88 2.32 -5.58
N PHE A 282 -1.43 2.50 -6.83
CA PHE A 282 -1.85 1.77 -8.03
C PHE A 282 -3.33 1.88 -8.46
N GLN A 283 -4.14 2.70 -7.80
CA GLN A 283 -5.46 3.07 -8.34
C GLN A 283 -5.29 4.01 -9.54
N MET A 284 -6.14 3.84 -10.56
CA MET A 284 -6.17 4.65 -11.76
C MET A 284 -6.69 6.07 -11.49
N ASP A 285 -5.93 7.10 -11.91
CA ASP A 285 -6.46 8.47 -12.13
C ASP A 285 -7.02 8.57 -13.56
N ARG A 286 -6.33 7.99 -14.55
CA ARG A 286 -6.71 8.11 -15.98
C ARG A 286 -6.47 6.84 -16.79
N PHE A 287 -7.28 6.67 -17.81
CA PHE A 287 -7.20 5.68 -18.88
C PHE A 287 -7.32 6.42 -20.21
N HIS A 288 -6.34 6.31 -21.10
CA HIS A 288 -6.22 7.10 -22.35
C HIS A 288 -6.49 8.60 -22.13
N GLY A 289 -5.78 9.20 -21.17
CA GLY A 289 -5.94 10.60 -20.75
C GLY A 289 -7.20 10.96 -19.95
N ASN A 290 -8.25 10.12 -19.94
CA ASN A 290 -9.57 10.43 -19.37
C ASN A 290 -9.81 9.77 -17.99
N ARG A 291 -10.65 10.41 -17.15
CA ARG A 291 -11.11 9.85 -15.84
C ARG A 291 -12.32 8.91 -15.95
N ASN A 292 -12.82 8.80 -17.17
CA ASN A 292 -14.08 8.23 -17.59
C ASN A 292 -13.75 7.35 -18.81
N LEU A 293 -14.38 6.19 -18.91
CA LEU A 293 -14.17 5.25 -19.99
C LEU A 293 -14.83 5.70 -21.31
N GLY A 294 -15.87 6.54 -21.23
CA GLY A 294 -16.64 7.00 -22.37
C GLY A 294 -17.65 5.98 -22.90
N TRP A 295 -18.04 5.00 -22.09
CA TRP A 295 -18.89 3.87 -22.46
C TRP A 295 -20.29 3.93 -21.82
N TRP A 296 -20.42 4.54 -20.63
CA TRP A 296 -21.67 4.63 -19.88
C TRP A 296 -22.10 6.09 -19.69
N SER A 297 -23.42 6.33 -19.69
CA SER A 297 -24.02 7.66 -19.54
C SER A 297 -23.89 8.23 -18.12
N ALA A 298 -23.76 7.36 -17.11
CA ALA A 298 -23.67 7.76 -15.71
C ALA A 298 -22.21 7.80 -15.24
N ASP A 299 -21.69 9.01 -14.96
CA ASP A 299 -20.30 9.24 -14.52
C ASP A 299 -19.83 8.31 -13.40
N ARG A 300 -20.70 8.04 -12.42
CA ARG A 300 -20.41 7.14 -11.28
C ARG A 300 -20.03 5.71 -11.67
N CYS A 301 -20.44 5.27 -12.87
CA CYS A 301 -20.27 3.90 -13.37
C CYS A 301 -19.34 3.85 -14.60
N ASP A 302 -19.15 4.99 -15.26
CA ASP A 302 -18.16 5.19 -16.32
C ASP A 302 -16.74 5.51 -15.79
N SER A 303 -16.61 5.96 -14.54
CA SER A 303 -15.33 6.35 -13.96
C SER A 303 -14.37 5.16 -13.77
N VAL A 304 -13.09 5.39 -14.07
CA VAL A 304 -11.99 4.45 -13.75
C VAL A 304 -11.53 4.53 -12.30
N TYR A 305 -12.05 5.48 -11.52
CA TYR A 305 -11.52 5.84 -10.21
C TYR A 305 -11.53 4.68 -9.21
N GLY A 306 -10.37 4.44 -8.60
CA GLY A 306 -10.14 3.33 -7.67
C GLY A 306 -9.80 2.01 -8.35
N GLY A 307 -10.09 1.86 -9.65
CA GLY A 307 -9.76 0.66 -10.43
C GLY A 307 -8.26 0.38 -10.48
N THR A 308 -7.89 -0.89 -10.52
CA THR A 308 -6.51 -1.36 -10.68
C THR A 308 -6.44 -2.42 -11.78
N GLU A 309 -5.28 -2.59 -12.40
CA GLU A 309 -5.02 -3.71 -13.34
C GLU A 309 -4.89 -5.07 -12.64
N GLY A 310 -5.02 -5.14 -11.31
CA GLY A 310 -4.85 -6.35 -10.52
C GLY A 310 -3.41 -6.86 -10.37
N VAL A 311 -2.40 -6.05 -10.71
CA VAL A 311 -0.97 -6.38 -10.53
C VAL A 311 -0.48 -6.06 -9.11
N SER A 312 -0.93 -4.94 -8.54
CA SER A 312 -0.71 -4.56 -7.14
C SER A 312 -1.92 -3.76 -6.67
N TYR A 313 -2.26 -3.92 -5.39
CA TYR A 313 -3.15 -3.04 -4.66
C TYR A 313 -2.34 -2.13 -3.72
N HIS A 314 -3.04 -1.27 -2.99
CA HIS A 314 -2.47 -0.40 -1.98
C HIS A 314 -1.85 -1.19 -0.80
N GLN A 315 -0.92 -0.59 -0.06
CA GLN A 315 -0.33 -1.21 1.13
C GLN A 315 -1.30 -1.12 2.33
N GLY A 316 -1.22 -2.05 3.28
CA GLY A 316 -2.12 -2.05 4.45
C GLY A 316 -3.58 -2.37 4.10
N VAL A 317 -3.81 -3.45 3.35
CA VAL A 317 -5.17 -3.91 3.01
C VAL A 317 -5.88 -4.43 4.26
N HIS A 318 -7.07 -3.90 4.53
CA HIS A 318 -7.94 -4.32 5.63
C HIS A 318 -9.22 -4.99 5.13
N LYS A 319 -9.98 -5.59 6.06
CA LYS A 319 -11.15 -6.45 5.76
C LYS A 319 -12.40 -5.66 5.36
N ASP A 320 -12.42 -4.37 5.70
CA ASP A 320 -13.45 -3.37 5.40
C ASP A 320 -13.19 -2.62 4.08
N HIS A 321 -12.02 -2.81 3.45
CA HIS A 321 -11.71 -2.17 2.17
C HIS A 321 -12.41 -2.85 0.99
N GLU A 322 -12.84 -2.06 0.02
CA GLU A 322 -13.26 -2.52 -1.30
C GLU A 322 -12.06 -2.47 -2.25
N LEU A 323 -11.63 -3.63 -2.77
CA LEU A 323 -10.64 -3.67 -3.84
C LEU A 323 -11.36 -3.57 -5.19
N ARG A 324 -10.82 -2.80 -6.14
CA ARG A 324 -11.42 -2.64 -7.47
C ARG A 324 -10.51 -3.16 -8.57
N TYR A 325 -11.11 -3.94 -9.47
CA TYR A 325 -10.44 -4.54 -10.61
C TYR A 325 -11.01 -3.98 -11.92
N PHE A 326 -10.12 -3.54 -12.81
CA PHE A 326 -10.44 -3.10 -14.16
C PHE A 326 -9.73 -3.97 -15.19
N ARG A 327 -10.48 -4.36 -16.23
CA ARG A 327 -9.95 -4.99 -17.43
C ARG A 327 -10.74 -4.45 -18.63
N LYS A 328 -10.04 -3.96 -19.67
CA LYS A 328 -10.64 -3.39 -20.89
C LYS A 328 -11.78 -4.25 -21.45
N THR A 329 -11.63 -5.57 -21.43
CA THR A 329 -12.60 -6.56 -21.94
C THR A 329 -13.91 -6.69 -21.15
N LEU A 330 -14.02 -6.13 -19.94
CA LEU A 330 -15.26 -6.10 -19.14
C LEU A 330 -15.99 -4.75 -19.20
N CYS A 331 -15.31 -3.73 -19.73
CA CYS A 331 -15.89 -2.44 -20.06
C CYS A 331 -16.51 -1.66 -18.89
N ARG A 332 -16.11 -2.00 -17.67
CA ARG A 332 -16.43 -1.28 -16.42
C ARG A 332 -15.42 -1.69 -15.34
N VAL A 333 -15.33 -0.90 -14.28
CA VAL A 333 -14.65 -1.31 -13.04
C VAL A 333 -15.56 -2.27 -12.25
N THR A 334 -14.97 -3.26 -11.59
CA THR A 334 -15.68 -4.27 -10.78
C THR A 334 -15.15 -4.28 -9.35
N PRO A 335 -16.03 -4.33 -8.31
CA PRO A 335 -15.61 -4.43 -6.92
C PRO A 335 -15.30 -5.87 -6.52
N LEU A 336 -14.43 -6.03 -5.53
CA LEU A 336 -14.07 -7.29 -4.89
C LEU A 336 -14.14 -7.06 -3.37
N TYR A 337 -14.96 -7.85 -2.67
CA TYR A 337 -15.16 -7.72 -1.23
C TYR A 337 -14.48 -8.85 -0.45
N TYR A 338 -14.03 -8.55 0.77
CA TYR A 338 -13.39 -9.52 1.65
C TYR A 338 -14.32 -10.70 1.94
N ALA A 339 -13.85 -11.91 1.66
CA ALA A 339 -14.56 -13.15 1.94
C ALA A 339 -14.01 -13.87 3.17
N ARG A 340 -12.67 -14.03 3.25
CA ARG A 340 -12.01 -14.75 4.36
C ARG A 340 -10.50 -14.49 4.40
N GLU A 341 -9.91 -14.78 5.56
CA GLU A 341 -8.47 -14.85 5.74
C GLU A 341 -7.97 -16.26 5.36
N GLU A 342 -6.84 -16.33 4.68
CA GLU A 342 -6.16 -17.56 4.27
C GLU A 342 -4.67 -17.48 4.60
N HIS A 343 -3.96 -18.60 4.50
CA HIS A 343 -2.49 -18.62 4.61
C HIS A 343 -1.90 -19.09 3.28
N ARG A 344 -0.82 -18.43 2.85
CA ARG A 344 -0.05 -18.80 1.64
C ARG A 344 1.43 -18.53 1.89
N LEU A 345 2.29 -19.47 1.49
CA LEU A 345 3.76 -19.35 1.59
C LEU A 345 4.26 -18.96 3.00
N GLY A 346 3.56 -19.38 4.05
CA GLY A 346 3.88 -19.04 5.45
C GLY A 346 3.51 -17.61 5.88
N MET A 347 2.80 -16.86 5.06
CA MET A 347 2.28 -15.51 5.35
C MET A 347 0.75 -15.54 5.49
N SER A 348 0.18 -14.61 6.27
CA SER A 348 -1.27 -14.34 6.25
C SER A 348 -1.62 -13.64 4.94
N ALA A 349 -2.78 -13.98 4.37
CA ALA A 349 -3.31 -13.39 3.16
C ALA A 349 -4.83 -13.19 3.29
N MET A 350 -5.37 -12.19 2.62
CA MET A 350 -6.80 -11.92 2.59
C MET A 350 -7.36 -12.27 1.21
N ARG A 351 -8.46 -13.03 1.20
CA ARG A 351 -9.19 -13.35 -0.03
C ARG A 351 -10.33 -12.37 -0.22
N PHE A 352 -10.34 -11.74 -1.40
CA PHE A 352 -11.45 -10.94 -1.89
C PHE A 352 -12.13 -11.70 -3.03
N GLU A 353 -13.46 -11.78 -3.03
CA GLU A 353 -14.27 -12.44 -4.06
C GLU A 353 -15.09 -11.40 -4.83
N LEU A 354 -15.31 -11.65 -6.12
CA LEU A 354 -16.25 -10.89 -6.94
C LEU A 354 -17.68 -11.24 -6.48
N PRO A 355 -18.57 -10.27 -6.22
CA PRO A 355 -19.93 -10.56 -5.77
C PRO A 355 -20.71 -11.37 -6.82
N ASP A 356 -21.55 -12.29 -6.34
CA ASP A 356 -22.35 -13.16 -7.22
C ASP A 356 -23.43 -12.35 -8.00
N ASP A 357 -23.84 -11.18 -7.46
CA ASP A 357 -24.84 -10.23 -7.96
C ASP A 357 -24.26 -9.05 -8.80
N VAL A 358 -22.95 -9.04 -9.08
CA VAL A 358 -22.26 -7.89 -9.74
C VAL A 358 -22.79 -7.53 -11.16
N TYR A 359 -23.47 -8.46 -11.80
CA TYR A 359 -24.12 -8.32 -13.12
C TYR A 359 -25.65 -8.36 -13.06
N ASP A 360 -26.23 -8.38 -11.86
CA ASP A 360 -27.68 -8.23 -11.70
C ASP A 360 -28.11 -6.78 -11.97
N ARG A 361 -29.37 -6.60 -12.33
CA ARG A 361 -29.97 -5.30 -12.68
C ARG A 361 -30.99 -4.90 -11.62
N PRO A 362 -31.19 -3.59 -11.36
CA PRO A 362 -32.26 -3.12 -10.48
C PRO A 362 -33.64 -3.65 -10.90
N GLU A 363 -34.51 -3.92 -9.94
CA GLU A 363 -35.93 -4.21 -10.24
C GLU A 363 -36.55 -3.00 -10.96
N ASN A 364 -37.23 -3.25 -12.08
CA ASN A 364 -37.72 -2.22 -13.00
C ASN A 364 -36.63 -1.29 -13.56
N ALA A 365 -35.44 -1.85 -13.84
CA ALA A 365 -34.38 -1.15 -14.55
C ALA A 365 -34.90 -0.49 -15.85
N THR A 366 -34.66 0.81 -15.98
CA THR A 366 -34.72 1.56 -17.24
C THR A 366 -33.32 2.05 -17.62
N SER A 367 -33.15 2.54 -18.85
CA SER A 367 -31.90 3.19 -19.28
C SER A 367 -31.54 4.48 -18.49
N GLU A 368 -32.41 4.95 -17.59
CA GLU A 368 -32.16 6.08 -16.69
C GLU A 368 -31.79 5.64 -15.26
N THR A 369 -32.35 4.52 -14.77
CA THR A 369 -32.08 4.03 -13.41
C THR A 369 -30.87 3.10 -13.32
N ASP A 370 -30.62 2.34 -14.40
CA ASP A 370 -29.54 1.35 -14.47
C ASP A 370 -28.31 1.91 -15.18
N CYS A 371 -27.18 1.93 -14.45
CA CYS A 371 -25.89 2.39 -14.93
C CYS A 371 -25.37 1.69 -16.19
N PHE A 372 -25.70 0.41 -16.36
CA PHE A 372 -25.08 -0.45 -17.37
C PHE A 372 -26.03 -0.75 -18.53
N THR A 373 -27.00 0.13 -18.76
CA THR A 373 -27.93 0.12 -19.89
C THR A 373 -27.74 1.39 -20.70
N ARG A 374 -27.59 1.28 -22.02
CA ARG A 374 -27.40 2.43 -22.92
C ARG A 374 -28.69 3.27 -23.04
N PRO A 375 -28.60 4.60 -23.15
CA PRO A 375 -29.77 5.46 -23.37
C PRO A 375 -30.61 5.00 -24.57
N GLY A 376 -31.93 4.85 -24.37
CA GLY A 376 -32.86 4.44 -25.42
C GLY A 376 -32.73 2.97 -25.87
N LYS A 377 -32.04 2.13 -25.09
CA LYS A 377 -32.01 0.67 -25.28
C LYS A 377 -32.64 -0.05 -24.08
N GLU A 378 -33.17 -1.24 -24.34
CA GLU A 378 -33.70 -2.11 -23.29
C GLU A 378 -32.55 -2.72 -22.47
N PRO A 379 -32.68 -2.86 -21.14
CA PRO A 379 -31.70 -3.57 -20.33
C PRO A 379 -31.56 -5.04 -20.76
N LEU A 380 -30.33 -5.56 -20.68
CA LEU A 380 -30.13 -7.00 -20.79
C LEU A 380 -30.68 -7.73 -19.55
N PRO A 381 -31.08 -9.01 -19.67
CA PRO A 381 -31.42 -9.86 -18.53
C PRO A 381 -30.39 -9.81 -17.39
N ALA A 382 -30.87 -9.90 -16.15
CA ALA A 382 -30.02 -9.96 -14.96
C ALA A 382 -29.02 -11.14 -15.05
N GLY A 383 -27.78 -10.89 -14.61
CA GLY A 383 -26.65 -11.79 -14.83
C GLY A 383 -25.79 -11.45 -16.06
N LEU A 384 -26.23 -10.50 -16.90
CA LEU A 384 -25.52 -10.04 -18.10
C LEU A 384 -25.12 -8.57 -17.99
N THR A 385 -23.85 -8.26 -18.29
CA THR A 385 -23.36 -6.88 -18.50
C THR A 385 -23.12 -6.63 -19.99
N ASP A 386 -23.61 -5.51 -20.53
CA ASP A 386 -23.44 -5.17 -21.96
C ASP A 386 -21.95 -4.87 -22.24
N LEU A 387 -21.42 -5.39 -23.35
CA LEU A 387 -20.06 -5.10 -23.84
C LEU A 387 -20.08 -4.41 -25.22
N ALA A 388 -21.25 -4.15 -25.80
CA ALA A 388 -21.33 -3.41 -27.06
C ALA A 388 -20.61 -2.04 -27.06
N PRO A 389 -20.65 -1.20 -25.99
CA PRO A 389 -20.04 0.14 -26.00
C PRO A 389 -18.54 0.18 -26.31
N CYS A 390 -17.81 -0.86 -25.89
CA CYS A 390 -16.35 -0.98 -26.03
C CYS A 390 -15.92 -1.83 -27.23
N TYR A 391 -16.87 -2.47 -27.93
CA TYR A 391 -16.62 -3.34 -29.07
C TYR A 391 -17.40 -2.88 -30.32
N PHE A 392 -17.39 -1.58 -30.62
CA PHE A 392 -17.99 -0.98 -31.83
C PHE A 392 -19.49 -1.29 -32.01
N ASP A 393 -20.25 -1.24 -30.91
CA ASP A 393 -21.68 -1.62 -30.84
C ASP A 393 -21.99 -3.07 -31.26
N PHE A 394 -20.98 -3.95 -31.32
CA PHE A 394 -21.18 -5.37 -31.60
C PHE A 394 -21.96 -6.04 -30.45
N PRO A 395 -23.03 -6.81 -30.70
CA PRO A 395 -24.00 -7.17 -29.68
C PRO A 395 -23.53 -8.38 -28.85
N ILE A 396 -22.63 -8.12 -27.91
CA ILE A 396 -22.06 -9.11 -26.99
C ILE A 396 -22.21 -8.67 -25.53
N ALA A 397 -22.31 -9.64 -24.63
CA ALA A 397 -22.44 -9.42 -23.20
C ALA A 397 -21.57 -10.37 -22.39
N ALA A 398 -20.99 -9.87 -21.29
CA ALA A 398 -20.30 -10.71 -20.31
C ALA A 398 -21.27 -11.27 -19.27
N SER A 399 -20.95 -12.45 -18.77
CA SER A 399 -21.63 -13.10 -17.65
C SER A 399 -20.64 -13.90 -16.80
N MET A 400 -21.10 -14.41 -15.65
CA MET A 400 -20.38 -15.43 -14.91
C MET A 400 -20.36 -16.77 -15.70
N PRO A 401 -19.28 -17.58 -15.65
CA PRO A 401 -19.22 -18.84 -16.40
C PRO A 401 -20.33 -19.84 -16.06
N HIS A 402 -20.89 -20.44 -17.11
CA HIS A 402 -22.12 -21.25 -17.10
C HIS A 402 -23.32 -20.56 -16.42
N PHE A 403 -23.35 -19.23 -16.40
CA PHE A 403 -24.34 -18.41 -15.70
C PHE A 403 -24.58 -18.86 -14.24
N TYR A 404 -23.53 -19.24 -13.51
CA TYR A 404 -23.72 -19.95 -12.23
C TYR A 404 -24.47 -19.15 -11.16
N SER A 405 -24.43 -17.81 -11.21
CA SER A 405 -25.16 -16.92 -10.30
C SER A 405 -26.57 -16.56 -10.81
N SER A 406 -26.93 -16.91 -12.06
CA SER A 406 -28.16 -16.43 -12.72
C SER A 406 -28.93 -17.59 -13.38
N PRO A 407 -29.56 -18.49 -12.59
CA PRO A 407 -30.13 -19.74 -13.10
C PRO A 407 -31.24 -19.59 -14.15
N HIS A 408 -31.96 -18.47 -14.18
CA HIS A 408 -32.98 -18.20 -15.18
C HIS A 408 -32.42 -18.23 -16.63
N LEU A 409 -31.15 -17.85 -16.82
CA LEU A 409 -30.48 -17.93 -18.13
C LEU A 409 -30.29 -19.38 -18.61
N HIS A 410 -30.36 -20.38 -17.72
CA HIS A 410 -30.37 -21.80 -18.11
C HIS A 410 -31.68 -22.22 -18.77
N GLU A 411 -32.74 -21.42 -18.72
CA GLU A 411 -33.97 -21.66 -19.50
C GLU A 411 -33.73 -21.42 -20.98
N LEU A 412 -32.91 -20.42 -21.34
CA LEU A 412 -32.59 -20.02 -22.71
C LEU A 412 -31.66 -21.02 -23.42
N VAL A 413 -30.67 -21.58 -22.72
CA VAL A 413 -29.63 -22.44 -23.33
C VAL A 413 -29.37 -23.72 -22.53
N GLY A 414 -29.20 -24.84 -23.24
CA GLY A 414 -28.95 -26.17 -22.66
C GLY A 414 -27.47 -26.50 -22.51
N GLY A 415 -27.17 -27.46 -21.63
CA GLY A 415 -25.81 -28.01 -21.44
C GLY A 415 -24.90 -27.23 -20.49
N MET A 416 -25.39 -26.15 -19.88
CA MET A 416 -24.66 -25.41 -18.83
C MET A 416 -24.47 -26.28 -17.57
N GLN A 417 -23.28 -26.22 -16.97
CA GLN A 417 -22.89 -26.97 -15.77
C GLN A 417 -22.40 -26.01 -14.67
N PRO A 418 -23.30 -25.22 -14.04
CA PRO A 418 -22.95 -24.18 -13.08
C PRO A 418 -22.21 -24.75 -11.86
N ASN A 419 -21.04 -24.19 -11.53
CA ASN A 419 -20.29 -24.57 -10.34
C ASN A 419 -19.51 -23.37 -9.76
N ARG A 420 -19.98 -22.84 -8.63
CA ARG A 420 -19.36 -21.67 -7.98
C ARG A 420 -17.86 -21.85 -7.79
N SER A 421 -17.38 -22.99 -7.27
CA SER A 421 -15.94 -23.17 -6.96
C SER A 421 -15.04 -23.06 -8.20
N LYS A 422 -15.53 -23.54 -9.36
CA LYS A 422 -14.84 -23.41 -10.65
C LYS A 422 -15.02 -22.04 -11.31
N HIS A 423 -16.16 -21.37 -11.11
CA HIS A 423 -16.57 -20.24 -11.97
C HIS A 423 -16.52 -18.86 -11.30
N HIS A 424 -16.51 -18.77 -9.96
CA HIS A 424 -16.41 -17.48 -9.24
C HIS A 424 -15.03 -16.80 -9.42
N SER A 425 -15.00 -15.47 -9.53
CA SER A 425 -13.75 -14.71 -9.60
C SER A 425 -13.23 -14.33 -8.21
N TYR A 426 -11.91 -14.26 -8.04
CA TYR A 426 -11.29 -13.91 -6.76
C TYR A 426 -9.85 -13.42 -6.90
N VAL A 427 -9.36 -12.77 -5.84
CA VAL A 427 -7.93 -12.48 -5.60
C VAL A 427 -7.54 -12.82 -4.16
N ILE A 428 -6.32 -13.31 -3.96
CA ILE A 428 -5.71 -13.53 -2.64
C ILE A 428 -4.51 -12.57 -2.53
N VAL A 429 -4.59 -11.62 -1.60
CA VAL A 429 -3.62 -10.52 -1.44
C VAL A 429 -2.89 -10.66 -0.12
N GLU A 430 -1.56 -10.46 -0.11
CA GLU A 430 -0.82 -10.28 1.14
C GLU A 430 -1.08 -8.85 1.66
N PRO A 431 -1.69 -8.68 2.84
CA PRO A 431 -2.27 -7.40 3.24
C PRO A 431 -1.24 -6.30 3.49
N THR A 432 -0.03 -6.65 3.93
CA THR A 432 1.01 -5.68 4.26
C THR A 432 1.53 -4.96 3.02
N THR A 433 1.81 -5.73 1.97
CA THR A 433 2.42 -5.26 0.71
C THR A 433 1.39 -4.91 -0.36
N GLY A 434 0.14 -5.39 -0.26
CA GLY A 434 -0.88 -5.23 -1.31
C GLY A 434 -0.65 -6.11 -2.54
N VAL A 435 0.28 -7.09 -2.48
CA VAL A 435 0.64 -7.92 -3.63
C VAL A 435 -0.30 -9.13 -3.75
N PRO A 436 -0.92 -9.36 -4.93
CA PRO A 436 -1.64 -10.58 -5.24
C PRO A 436 -0.71 -11.80 -5.27
N MET A 437 -1.00 -12.80 -4.44
CA MET A 437 -0.26 -14.06 -4.36
C MET A 437 -0.84 -15.12 -5.31
N ASN A 438 -2.14 -15.06 -5.57
CA ASN A 438 -2.88 -15.94 -6.45
C ASN A 438 -4.23 -15.29 -6.80
N ALA A 439 -4.65 -15.36 -8.05
CA ALA A 439 -5.87 -14.73 -8.53
C ALA A 439 -6.50 -15.56 -9.65
N ALA A 440 -7.82 -15.51 -9.77
CA ALA A 440 -8.55 -16.03 -10.93
C ALA A 440 -9.65 -15.04 -11.31
N ALA A 441 -9.46 -14.36 -12.45
CA ALA A 441 -10.51 -13.55 -13.08
C ALA A 441 -11.20 -14.40 -14.16
N ARG A 442 -12.51 -14.59 -14.04
CA ARG A 442 -13.31 -15.51 -14.83
C ARG A 442 -14.52 -14.79 -15.41
N SER A 443 -14.69 -14.89 -16.73
CA SER A 443 -15.81 -14.27 -17.44
C SER A 443 -16.22 -15.13 -18.63
N GLN A 444 -17.52 -15.23 -18.88
CA GLN A 444 -18.10 -15.79 -20.09
C GLN A 444 -18.53 -14.68 -21.02
N SER A 445 -18.37 -14.88 -22.33
CA SER A 445 -18.84 -13.98 -23.37
C SER A 445 -19.97 -14.65 -24.16
N ASN A 446 -21.03 -13.89 -24.41
CA ASN A 446 -22.27 -14.35 -24.99
C ASN A 446 -22.64 -13.42 -26.14
N LEU A 447 -23.08 -13.98 -27.27
CA LEU A 447 -23.68 -13.21 -28.36
C LEU A 447 -25.15 -12.95 -28.02
N ILE A 448 -25.56 -11.68 -28.11
CA ILE A 448 -26.93 -11.23 -27.92
C ILE A 448 -27.58 -11.10 -29.28
N VAL A 449 -28.59 -11.92 -29.55
CA VAL A 449 -29.37 -11.85 -30.80
C VAL A 449 -30.72 -11.23 -30.47
N HIS A 450 -30.91 -9.97 -30.86
CA HIS A 450 -32.19 -9.24 -30.76
C HIS A 450 -33.24 -9.83 -31.73
N ASP A 451 -34.41 -9.20 -31.90
CA ASP A 451 -35.41 -9.72 -32.83
C ASP A 451 -34.98 -9.57 -34.31
N VAL A 452 -34.51 -10.68 -34.86
CA VAL A 452 -34.10 -10.86 -36.25
C VAL A 452 -35.15 -11.60 -37.09
N SER A 453 -36.40 -11.64 -36.63
CA SER A 453 -37.53 -12.36 -37.26
C SER A 453 -37.74 -11.98 -38.74
N GLY A 454 -37.45 -10.72 -39.09
CA GLY A 454 -37.51 -10.20 -40.46
C GLY A 454 -36.37 -10.63 -41.40
N ILE A 455 -35.42 -11.46 -40.96
CA ILE A 455 -34.28 -11.93 -41.76
C ILE A 455 -34.33 -13.47 -41.83
N THR A 456 -34.80 -14.01 -42.96
CA THR A 456 -35.25 -15.41 -43.08
C THR A 456 -34.21 -16.46 -42.65
N LYS A 457 -32.92 -16.28 -42.99
CA LYS A 457 -31.84 -17.22 -42.64
C LYS A 457 -31.53 -17.30 -41.14
N VAL A 458 -31.90 -16.30 -40.35
CA VAL A 458 -31.53 -16.17 -38.93
C VAL A 458 -32.73 -15.99 -38.00
N ALA A 459 -33.96 -15.89 -38.52
CA ALA A 459 -35.18 -15.61 -37.75
C ALA A 459 -35.43 -16.53 -36.54
N ARG A 460 -34.86 -17.74 -36.54
CA ARG A 460 -34.98 -18.70 -35.42
C ARG A 460 -34.05 -18.39 -34.24
N PHE A 461 -33.10 -17.48 -34.42
CA PHE A 461 -32.18 -17.00 -33.39
C PHE A 461 -32.72 -15.72 -32.71
N SER A 462 -33.90 -15.22 -33.06
CA SER A 462 -34.52 -14.06 -32.39
C SER A 462 -34.58 -14.22 -30.87
N ASN A 463 -34.15 -13.18 -30.16
CA ASN A 463 -34.16 -13.06 -28.70
C ASN A 463 -33.38 -14.19 -27.97
N GLN A 464 -32.30 -14.66 -28.58
CA GLN A 464 -31.40 -15.68 -28.01
C GLN A 464 -30.17 -15.06 -27.35
N VAL A 465 -29.77 -15.65 -26.21
CA VAL A 465 -28.46 -15.43 -25.59
C VAL A 465 -27.61 -16.67 -25.87
N ILE A 466 -26.57 -16.52 -26.69
CA ILE A 466 -25.78 -17.64 -27.20
C ILE A 466 -24.38 -17.60 -26.55
N PRO A 467 -24.06 -18.50 -25.60
CA PRO A 467 -22.71 -18.64 -25.07
C PRO A 467 -21.71 -18.92 -26.20
N MET A 468 -20.61 -18.15 -26.24
CA MET A 468 -19.54 -18.34 -27.23
C MET A 468 -18.35 -19.07 -26.60
N PHE A 469 -17.84 -18.51 -25.50
CA PHE A 469 -16.72 -19.05 -24.75
C PHE A 469 -16.72 -18.47 -23.33
N TRP A 470 -15.96 -19.09 -22.43
CA TRP A 470 -15.52 -18.44 -21.20
C TRP A 470 -14.00 -18.53 -21.03
N ALA A 471 -13.44 -17.55 -20.34
CA ALA A 471 -12.01 -17.40 -20.12
C ALA A 471 -11.72 -17.29 -18.62
N GLU A 472 -10.65 -17.97 -18.19
CA GLU A 472 -10.01 -17.80 -16.89
C GLU A 472 -8.62 -17.20 -17.09
N TYR A 473 -8.37 -16.03 -16.50
CA TYR A 473 -7.03 -15.47 -16.30
C TYR A 473 -6.57 -15.84 -14.90
N ASN A 474 -5.70 -16.85 -14.81
CA ASN A 474 -5.26 -17.45 -13.56
C ASN A 474 -3.79 -17.09 -13.29
N GLN A 475 -3.55 -16.28 -12.27
CA GLN A 475 -2.22 -16.07 -11.71
C GLN A 475 -1.89 -17.30 -10.85
N VAL A 476 -1.15 -18.25 -11.41
CA VAL A 476 -0.86 -19.54 -10.77
C VAL A 476 -0.04 -19.36 -9.48
N GLY A 477 0.81 -18.33 -9.44
CA GLY A 477 1.54 -17.95 -8.24
C GLY A 477 2.47 -16.76 -8.47
N LEU A 478 3.66 -16.85 -7.89
CA LEU A 478 4.76 -15.89 -8.01
C LEU A 478 6.09 -16.67 -8.09
N PRO A 479 7.12 -16.20 -8.82
CA PRO A 479 8.42 -16.87 -8.83
C PRO A 479 9.13 -16.83 -7.47
N TRP A 480 10.02 -17.79 -7.25
CA TRP A 480 10.73 -17.99 -5.97
C TRP A 480 11.41 -16.72 -5.43
N TYR A 481 11.94 -15.84 -6.29
CA TYR A 481 12.63 -14.62 -5.87
C TYR A 481 11.65 -13.58 -5.30
N ILE A 482 10.47 -13.42 -5.91
CA ILE A 482 9.41 -12.55 -5.37
C ILE A 482 8.89 -13.15 -4.05
N GLN A 483 8.62 -14.46 -4.02
CA GLN A 483 8.18 -15.15 -2.80
C GLN A 483 9.16 -14.96 -1.64
N ALA A 484 10.47 -15.16 -1.89
CA ALA A 484 11.52 -15.02 -0.88
C ALA A 484 11.66 -13.58 -0.40
N THR A 485 11.59 -12.58 -1.29
CA THR A 485 11.64 -11.17 -0.89
C THR A 485 10.38 -10.71 -0.14
N MET A 486 9.19 -11.16 -0.55
CA MET A 486 7.96 -10.91 0.22
C MET A 486 8.07 -11.52 1.61
N TYR A 487 8.45 -12.80 1.71
CA TYR A 487 8.62 -13.48 3.00
C TYR A 487 9.66 -12.79 3.89
N PHE A 488 10.81 -12.40 3.32
CA PHE A 488 11.81 -11.64 4.06
C PHE A 488 11.26 -10.29 4.55
N THR A 489 10.55 -9.55 3.69
CA THR A 489 10.05 -8.20 4.00
C THR A 489 8.90 -8.23 5.01
N VAL A 490 8.01 -9.21 4.96
CA VAL A 490 6.82 -9.31 5.82
C VAL A 490 7.12 -10.06 7.12
N MET A 491 7.87 -11.17 7.06
CA MET A 491 8.06 -12.07 8.21
C MET A 491 9.42 -11.89 8.91
N ILE A 492 10.51 -11.62 8.19
CA ILE A 492 11.85 -11.57 8.81
C ILE A 492 12.21 -10.14 9.24
N LEU A 493 12.01 -9.16 8.36
CA LEU A 493 12.47 -7.78 8.55
C LEU A 493 11.81 -7.06 9.76
N PRO A 494 10.49 -7.13 9.99
CA PRO A 494 9.87 -6.42 11.13
C PRO A 494 10.28 -7.05 12.47
N TRP A 495 10.40 -8.37 12.52
CA TRP A 495 10.81 -9.10 13.73
C TRP A 495 12.28 -8.91 14.04
N SER A 496 13.17 -9.05 13.06
CA SER A 496 14.60 -8.77 13.24
C SER A 496 14.85 -7.33 13.68
N GLN A 497 14.17 -6.34 13.10
CA GLN A 497 14.27 -4.95 13.54
C GLN A 497 13.80 -4.75 14.99
N ARG A 498 12.66 -5.32 15.39
CA ARG A 498 12.16 -5.28 16.77
C ARG A 498 13.16 -5.90 17.75
N LEU A 499 13.76 -7.04 17.40
CA LEU A 499 14.79 -7.71 18.20
C LEU A 499 16.08 -6.88 18.30
N CYS A 500 16.57 -6.32 17.20
CA CYS A 500 17.74 -5.43 17.19
C CYS A 500 17.51 -4.18 18.04
N THR A 501 16.34 -3.54 17.92
CA THR A 501 15.97 -2.36 18.71
C THR A 501 15.88 -2.70 20.20
N ALA A 502 15.23 -3.81 20.57
CA ALA A 502 15.17 -4.27 21.95
C ALA A 502 16.57 -4.60 22.51
N ALA A 503 17.43 -5.25 21.73
CA ALA A 503 18.81 -5.56 22.11
C ALA A 503 19.65 -4.28 22.32
N MET A 504 19.51 -3.27 21.45
CA MET A 504 20.17 -1.97 21.59
C MET A 504 19.71 -1.23 22.85
N MET A 505 18.41 -1.23 23.15
CA MET A 505 17.88 -0.63 24.36
C MET A 505 18.36 -1.35 25.63
N LEU A 506 18.32 -2.68 25.65
CA LEU A 506 18.81 -3.49 26.78
C LEU A 506 20.32 -3.32 27.01
N ALA A 507 21.12 -3.30 25.93
CA ALA A 507 22.55 -3.02 26.01
C ALA A 507 22.83 -1.60 26.53
N GLY A 508 22.06 -0.61 26.07
CA GLY A 508 22.11 0.77 26.57
C GLY A 508 21.81 0.86 28.07
N LEU A 509 20.69 0.28 28.53
CA LEU A 509 20.32 0.22 29.94
C LEU A 509 21.39 -0.49 30.78
N LEU A 510 21.94 -1.61 30.30
CA LEU A 510 23.00 -2.35 30.99
C LEU A 510 24.28 -1.52 31.11
N MET A 511 24.70 -0.82 30.06
CA MET A 511 25.88 0.05 30.09
C MET A 511 25.70 1.23 31.07
N VAL A 512 24.54 1.88 31.07
CA VAL A 512 24.22 2.94 32.06
C VAL A 512 24.21 2.36 33.48
N ALA A 513 23.59 1.20 33.71
CA ALA A 513 23.58 0.54 35.02
C ALA A 513 24.99 0.15 35.50
N LEU A 514 25.86 -0.32 34.61
CA LEU A 514 27.27 -0.62 34.90
C LEU A 514 28.07 0.66 35.20
N ALA A 515 27.85 1.75 34.46
CA ALA A 515 28.46 3.05 34.73
C ALA A 515 28.04 3.58 36.11
N VAL A 516 26.74 3.57 36.44
CA VAL A 516 26.21 3.96 37.76
C VAL A 516 26.75 3.04 38.87
N ARG A 517 26.81 1.73 38.65
CA ARG A 517 27.38 0.77 39.61
C ARG A 517 28.87 1.06 39.85
N ARG A 518 29.65 1.34 38.81
CA ARG A 518 31.07 1.72 38.91
C ARG A 518 31.24 3.06 39.63
N TRP A 519 30.49 4.09 39.24
CA TRP A 519 30.45 5.39 39.91
C TRP A 519 30.16 5.25 41.40
N SER A 520 29.11 4.50 41.77
CA SER A 520 28.73 4.29 43.17
C SER A 520 29.80 3.55 43.99
N ARG A 521 30.60 2.68 43.36
CA ARG A 521 31.74 1.99 43.99
C ARG A 521 32.90 2.97 44.20
N SER A 522 33.28 3.74 43.17
CA SER A 522 34.33 4.76 43.25
C SER A 522 33.99 5.85 44.26
N TYR A 523 32.75 6.36 44.27
CA TYR A 523 32.24 7.32 45.26
C TYR A 523 32.29 6.76 46.69
N ARG A 524 31.82 5.52 46.93
CA ARG A 524 31.93 4.87 48.25
C ARG A 524 33.39 4.69 48.68
N ALA A 525 34.31 4.37 47.76
CA ALA A 525 35.74 4.26 48.04
C ALA A 525 36.41 5.63 48.32
N ALA A 526 36.01 6.68 47.62
CA ALA A 526 36.46 8.05 47.87
C ALA A 526 35.96 8.56 49.23
N ARG A 527 34.67 8.39 49.54
CA ARG A 527 34.08 8.72 50.85
C ARG A 527 34.78 7.99 52.01
N LYS A 528 35.07 6.69 51.87
CA LYS A 528 35.89 5.94 52.86
C LYS A 528 37.30 6.50 53.02
N ARG A 529 37.96 6.94 51.93
CA ARG A 529 39.29 7.58 51.98
C ARG A 529 39.27 8.94 52.67
N LEU A 530 38.24 9.77 52.43
CA LEU A 530 38.06 11.06 53.08
C LEU A 530 37.77 10.92 54.58
N LEU A 531 36.88 10.01 54.98
CA LEU A 531 36.62 9.70 56.40
C LEU A 531 37.89 9.24 57.13
N ARG A 532 38.72 8.37 56.51
CA ARG A 532 40.02 7.93 57.05
C ARG A 532 41.08 9.05 57.12
N ARG A 533 40.95 10.13 56.34
CA ARG A 533 41.80 11.33 56.44
C ARG A 533 41.31 12.26 57.54
N GLY A 534 40.00 12.48 57.67
CA GLY A 534 39.41 13.23 58.79
C GLY A 534 39.72 12.61 60.15
N LEU A 535 39.55 11.29 60.30
CA LEU A 535 39.93 10.55 61.52
C LEU A 535 41.42 10.69 61.87
N ARG A 536 42.32 10.74 60.86
CA ARG A 536 43.75 10.98 61.10
C ARG A 536 44.06 12.43 61.48
N ALA A 537 43.36 13.42 60.91
CA ALA A 537 43.49 14.81 61.31
C ALA A 537 43.08 15.03 62.78
N VAL A 538 42.00 14.37 63.23
CA VAL A 538 41.55 14.39 64.63
C VAL A 538 42.54 13.67 65.57
N HIS A 539 43.18 12.59 65.13
CA HIS A 539 44.24 11.94 65.91
C HIS A 539 45.52 12.78 66.02
N SER A 540 45.82 13.60 65.00
CA SER A 540 47.01 14.46 64.95
C SER A 540 46.90 15.74 65.77
N SER A 541 45.74 16.06 66.34
CA SER A 541 45.52 17.29 67.14
C SER A 541 45.63 17.08 68.66
N LYS A 542 46.18 15.96 69.12
CA LYS A 542 46.56 15.75 70.53
C LYS A 542 48.06 15.95 70.72
N ALA A 543 48.44 17.12 71.23
CA ALA A 543 49.77 17.42 71.75
C ALA A 543 49.86 17.06 73.27
N PRO A 544 51.08 16.95 73.85
CA PRO A 544 51.35 16.17 75.07
C PRO A 544 51.04 16.91 76.40
N PRO A 545 51.08 16.21 77.56
CA PRO A 545 50.75 16.81 78.86
C PRO A 545 51.87 17.72 79.40
N LEU A 546 51.46 18.75 80.14
CA LEU A 546 52.35 19.65 80.89
C LEU A 546 52.82 19.00 82.20
N SER A 547 54.12 19.11 82.49
CA SER A 547 54.77 18.55 83.68
C SER A 547 55.16 19.62 84.71
N SER A 548 55.04 19.23 85.99
CA SER A 548 55.76 19.76 87.17
C SER A 548 55.72 21.27 87.48
N TYR A 549 55.08 21.63 88.59
CA TYR A 549 55.29 22.90 89.32
C TYR A 549 56.16 22.68 90.57
N SER A 550 57.10 23.58 90.80
CA SER A 550 57.83 23.91 92.04
C SER A 550 58.43 25.29 91.77
N SER A 551 58.45 26.28 92.67
CA SER A 551 58.58 26.25 94.13
C SER A 551 57.79 27.39 94.83
N LEU A 552 57.81 27.37 96.18
CA LEU A 552 57.22 28.39 97.07
C LEU A 552 57.83 29.79 96.90
N ASP A 553 57.07 30.83 97.29
CA ASP A 553 57.55 31.74 98.35
C ASP A 553 56.43 32.46 99.14
N LEU A 554 56.83 32.98 100.30
CA LEU A 554 56.10 33.28 101.54
C LEU A 554 55.01 34.39 101.61
N LEU A 555 54.19 34.28 102.67
CA LEU A 555 53.19 35.20 103.28
C LEU A 555 53.84 36.46 103.96
N PRO A 556 53.13 37.54 104.43
CA PRO A 556 51.92 37.45 105.28
C PRO A 556 50.86 38.60 105.44
N ALA A 557 49.68 38.18 105.96
CA ALA A 557 48.83 38.78 107.02
C ALA A 557 47.89 40.02 106.85
N SER A 558 46.73 39.91 107.57
CA SER A 558 45.73 40.92 107.98
C SER A 558 44.72 41.43 106.91
N SER A 559 43.44 41.73 107.19
CA SER A 559 42.61 41.69 108.42
C SER A 559 41.08 41.58 108.14
N SER A 560 40.32 41.10 109.14
CA SER A 560 38.91 41.41 109.53
C SER A 560 37.80 41.74 108.51
N GLY A 561 36.63 41.08 108.65
CA GLY A 561 35.33 41.61 108.17
C GLY A 561 34.15 40.62 108.16
N SER A 562 33.26 40.69 109.15
CA SER A 562 31.89 40.10 109.14
C SER A 562 30.94 40.93 108.23
N SER A 563 29.73 40.54 107.81
CA SER A 563 28.68 39.72 108.44
C SER A 563 27.53 39.37 107.45
N THR A 564 26.71 38.35 107.75
CA THR A 564 25.23 38.19 107.51
C THR A 564 24.56 38.73 106.20
N GLY A 565 23.62 38.04 105.54
CA GLY A 565 22.91 36.78 105.82
C GLY A 565 21.58 36.67 105.03
N ALA A 566 20.76 35.67 105.37
CA ALA A 566 19.35 35.44 104.97
C ALA A 566 19.01 34.94 103.54
N SER A 567 18.08 33.98 103.51
CA SER A 567 17.33 33.38 102.37
C SER A 567 15.82 33.72 102.56
N PRO A 568 14.78 33.04 102.03
CA PRO A 568 14.69 31.97 100.99
C PRO A 568 13.47 32.08 100.01
N SER A 569 13.30 31.04 99.15
CA SER A 569 12.02 30.51 98.58
C SER A 569 11.30 31.36 97.51
N THR A 570 10.40 30.88 96.62
CA THR A 570 9.68 29.60 96.32
C THR A 570 9.58 29.44 94.78
N ALA A 571 9.69 28.28 94.11
CA ALA A 571 8.85 27.06 94.07
C ALA A 571 7.48 27.17 93.35
N SER A 572 7.18 26.20 92.47
CA SER A 572 5.90 25.79 91.80
C SER A 572 5.93 25.77 90.25
N SER A 573 5.01 25.09 89.53
CA SER A 573 4.83 23.63 89.39
C SER A 573 3.71 23.26 88.40
N ALA A 574 3.89 22.20 87.58
CA ALA A 574 2.85 21.46 86.81
C ALA A 574 2.08 22.28 85.73
N ALA A 575 1.26 21.72 84.80
CA ALA A 575 0.84 20.34 84.51
C ALA A 575 0.47 20.16 83.00
N SER A 576 0.32 18.90 82.56
CA SER A 576 -0.64 18.28 81.59
C SER A 576 -1.50 19.13 80.58
N THR A 577 -2.07 18.64 79.46
CA THR A 577 -2.51 17.26 79.07
C THR A 577 -2.79 17.17 77.55
N SER A 578 -2.82 15.93 77.02
CA SER A 578 -3.55 15.38 75.84
C SER A 578 -4.46 16.24 74.93
N GLY A 579 -4.48 15.91 73.63
CA GLY A 579 -5.61 16.20 72.73
C GLY A 579 -5.46 15.59 71.32
N SER A 580 -6.34 14.65 70.96
CA SER A 580 -6.40 13.99 69.64
C SER A 580 -7.73 14.27 68.94
N THR A 581 -7.73 14.42 67.61
CA THR A 581 -8.87 14.05 66.73
C THR A 581 -8.46 14.02 65.25
N ALA A 582 -9.25 13.34 64.42
CA ALA A 582 -9.03 13.10 62.99
C ALA A 582 -10.23 13.58 62.13
N GLU A 583 -10.19 13.30 60.81
CA GLU A 583 -11.32 13.36 59.84
C GLU A 583 -11.79 14.79 59.44
N THR A 584 -12.34 15.10 58.25
CA THR A 584 -12.73 14.35 57.02
C THR A 584 -12.69 15.30 55.78
N PRO A 585 -13.03 14.89 54.52
CA PRO A 585 -12.60 15.59 53.28
C PRO A 585 -13.68 16.48 52.62
N LEU A 586 -13.37 17.06 51.45
CA LEU A 586 -14.37 17.58 50.51
C LEU A 586 -14.16 17.11 49.06
N SER A 587 -15.29 16.94 48.37
CA SER A 587 -15.47 16.79 46.93
C SER A 587 -16.27 18.01 46.40
N SER A 588 -16.68 18.21 45.15
CA SER A 588 -16.56 17.49 43.86
C SER A 588 -17.13 18.43 42.79
N SER A 589 -16.72 18.32 41.51
CA SER A 589 -17.54 18.84 40.41
C SER A 589 -17.51 17.96 39.16
N LYS A 590 -18.69 17.82 38.54
CA LYS A 590 -18.97 17.18 37.24
C LYS A 590 -19.51 18.25 36.29
N SER A 591 -19.39 18.03 34.98
CA SER A 591 -20.38 18.50 34.00
C SER A 591 -20.43 17.59 32.76
N SER A 592 -21.62 17.04 32.49
CA SER A 592 -22.11 16.70 31.14
C SER A 592 -22.70 17.96 30.50
N SER A 593 -23.02 18.10 29.21
CA SER A 593 -23.80 17.23 28.29
C SER A 593 -23.64 17.74 26.83
N THR A 594 -23.49 16.88 25.81
CA THR A 594 -24.53 16.38 24.86
C THR A 594 -25.07 17.40 23.85
N GLU A 595 -24.87 17.16 22.54
CA GLU A 595 -25.88 17.43 21.48
C GLU A 595 -25.58 16.70 20.14
N GLN A 596 -26.62 16.46 19.33
CA GLN A 596 -26.59 15.92 17.96
C GLN A 596 -27.20 16.93 16.98
N VAL A 597 -26.66 17.11 15.76
CA VAL A 597 -27.41 17.59 14.57
C VAL A 597 -26.79 16.94 13.30
N ALA A 598 -27.57 16.83 12.22
CA ALA A 598 -27.23 16.14 10.96
C ALA A 598 -27.17 17.09 9.73
N ALA A 599 -26.92 16.47 8.56
CA ALA A 599 -27.35 16.86 7.20
C ALA A 599 -26.39 17.61 6.24
N LEU A 600 -26.23 16.98 5.07
CA LEU A 600 -26.27 17.50 3.68
C LEU A 600 -25.43 18.72 3.25
N SER A 601 -24.48 18.45 2.33
CA SER A 601 -24.35 19.15 1.04
C SER A 601 -23.59 18.29 0.04
#